data_AF-A0A655ISX6-F1
#
_entry.id   AF-A0A655ISX6-F1
#
_cell.length_a   1.000
_cell.length_b   1.000
_cell.length_c   1.000
_cell.angle_alpha   90.00
_cell.angle_beta   90.00
_cell.angle_gamma   90.00
#
_symmetry.space_group_name_H-M   'P 1'
#
loop_
_entity.id
_entity.type
_entity.pdbx_description
1 polymer ?
#
loop_
_entity_poly.entity_id
_entity_poly.type
_entity_poly.pdbx_seq_one_letter_code
_entity_poly.pdbx_strand_id
1 'polypeptide(L)'
;MRRTVPGATAPLIENATQFVCTARDLDLDKPPGVAETIDWVAALVALGVADLTAADSSPALASLGALAKTPDDRTQIRDAYQAFTECSHA
;
A
#
# COMPACT_ATOMS: atom_id res chain seq x y z
N MET A 1 22.28 -2.05 1.75
CA MET A 1 21.79 -0.68 2.06
C MET A 1 20.38 -0.81 2.62
N ARG A 2 20.08 -0.27 3.80
CA ARG A 2 18.74 -0.31 4.41
C ARG A 2 18.08 1.04 4.11
N ARG A 3 17.07 1.06 3.26
CA ARG A 3 16.39 2.30 2.85
C ARG A 3 15.19 2.47 3.78
N THR A 4 15.24 3.49 4.62
CA THR A 4 14.15 3.88 5.52
C THR A 4 13.39 5.04 4.90
N VAL A 5 12.08 5.12 5.09
CA VAL A 5 11.26 6.27 4.68
C VAL A 5 11.15 7.24 5.87
N PRO A 6 11.79 8.42 5.81
CA PRO A 6 11.64 9.42 6.87
C PRO A 6 10.18 9.87 7.01
N GLY A 7 9.69 10.02 8.24
CA GLY A 7 8.32 10.48 8.51
C GLY A 7 7.24 9.39 8.43
N ALA A 8 7.59 8.15 8.05
CA ALA A 8 6.67 7.02 8.14
C ALA A 8 6.44 6.63 9.60
N THR A 9 5.19 6.54 10.02
CA THR A 9 4.79 6.10 11.37
C THR A 9 4.90 4.58 11.48
N ALA A 10 5.01 4.04 12.69
CA ALA A 10 4.96 2.60 12.91
C ALA A 10 3.68 1.94 12.36
N PRO A 11 2.46 2.46 12.65
CA PRO A 11 1.23 1.91 12.09
C PRO A 11 1.21 1.90 10.55
N LEU A 12 1.70 2.98 9.92
CA LEU A 12 1.81 3.03 8.45
C LEU A 12 2.71 1.93 7.91
N ILE A 13 3.89 1.75 8.50
CA ILE A 13 4.86 0.74 8.05
C ILE A 13 4.28 -0.66 8.22
N GLU A 14 3.66 -0.95 9.37
CA GLU A 14 3.06 -2.24 9.68
C GLU A 14 1.92 -2.57 8.72
N ASN A 15 0.93 -1.67 8.60
CA ASN A 15 -0.24 -1.87 7.74
C ASN A 15 0.16 -1.94 6.26
N ALA A 16 1.08 -1.09 5.81
CA ALA A 16 1.56 -1.15 4.42
C ALA A 16 2.30 -2.45 4.11
N THR A 17 3.15 -2.92 5.03
CA THR A 17 3.88 -4.18 4.85
C THR A 17 2.92 -5.36 4.84
N GLN A 18 1.96 -5.39 5.77
CA GLN A 18 0.94 -6.43 5.84
C GLN A 18 0.11 -6.48 4.55
N PHE A 19 -0.40 -5.33 4.09
CA PHE A 19 -1.15 -5.24 2.86
C PHE A 19 -0.33 -5.73 1.66
N VAL A 20 0.93 -5.28 1.52
CA VAL A 20 1.76 -5.69 0.39
C VAL A 20 2.12 -7.18 0.45
N CYS A 21 2.27 -7.77 1.63
CA CYS A 21 2.41 -9.22 1.77
C CYS A 21 1.18 -9.95 1.23
N THR A 22 -0.02 -9.55 1.62
CA THR A 22 -1.27 -10.13 1.10
C THR A 22 -1.42 -9.91 -0.41
N ALA A 23 -1.08 -8.72 -0.92
CA ALA A 23 -1.18 -8.40 -2.33
C ALA A 23 -0.24 -9.26 -3.20
N ARG A 24 0.88 -9.74 -2.67
CA ARG A 24 1.80 -10.65 -3.38
C ARG A 24 1.25 -12.06 -3.58
N ASP A 25 0.26 -12.46 -2.78
CA ASP A 25 -0.41 -13.76 -2.91
C ASP A 25 -1.52 -13.74 -3.97
N LEU A 26 -1.82 -12.56 -4.54
CA LEU A 26 -2.70 -12.41 -5.70
C LEU A 26 -1.99 -12.89 -6.97
N ASP A 27 -2.78 -13.32 -7.98
CA ASP A 27 -2.29 -13.70 -9.31
C ASP A 27 -1.95 -12.45 -10.15
N LEU A 28 -0.95 -11.69 -9.69
CA LEU A 28 -0.45 -10.48 -10.36
C LEU A 28 0.58 -10.85 -11.43
N ASP A 29 0.54 -10.15 -12.56
CA ASP A 29 1.55 -10.29 -13.61
C ASP A 29 2.94 -9.87 -13.09
N LYS A 30 2.97 -8.80 -12.28
CA LYS A 30 4.20 -8.23 -11.71
C LYS A 30 3.99 -7.86 -10.24
N PRO A 31 4.06 -8.84 -9.32
CA PRO A 31 3.85 -8.57 -7.90
C PRO A 31 4.83 -7.50 -7.38
N PRO A 32 4.37 -6.60 -6.49
CA PRO A 32 5.19 -5.50 -6.00
C PRO A 32 6.42 -6.00 -5.23
N GLY A 33 7.60 -5.46 -5.54
CA GLY A 33 8.84 -5.76 -4.84
C GLY A 33 9.07 -4.84 -3.64
N VAL A 34 10.25 -4.96 -3.03
CA VAL A 34 10.66 -4.10 -1.90
C VAL A 34 10.78 -2.64 -2.32
N ALA A 35 11.25 -2.37 -3.54
CA ALA A 35 11.41 -1.01 -4.04
C ALA A 35 10.05 -0.32 -4.16
N GLU A 36 9.08 -0.98 -4.80
CA GLU A 36 7.71 -0.47 -4.95
C GLU A 36 7.02 -0.27 -3.59
N THR A 37 7.27 -1.18 -2.64
CA THR A 37 6.77 -1.03 -1.25
C THR A 37 7.30 0.26 -0.61
N ILE A 38 8.60 0.52 -0.73
CA ILE A 38 9.24 1.71 -0.16
C ILE A 38 8.73 2.99 -0.84
N ASP A 39 8.61 2.97 -2.17
CA ASP A 39 8.14 4.12 -2.94
C ASP A 39 6.66 4.42 -2.61
N TRP A 40 5.83 3.40 -2.38
CA TRP A 40 4.45 3.57 -1.93
C TRP A 40 4.37 4.16 -0.52
N VAL A 41 5.15 3.66 0.44
CA VAL A 41 5.22 4.23 1.79
C VAL A 41 5.69 5.70 1.73
N ALA A 42 6.66 6.03 0.88
CA ALA A 42 7.08 7.42 0.67
C ALA A 42 5.97 8.29 0.09
N ALA A 43 5.18 7.79 -0.86
CA ALA A 43 4.02 8.49 -1.40
C ALA A 43 2.94 8.73 -0.33
N LEU A 44 2.65 7.72 0.49
CA LEU A 44 1.70 7.81 1.60
C LEU A 44 2.11 8.90 2.61
N VAL A 45 3.38 8.94 3.00
CA VAL A 45 3.93 10.00 3.87
C VAL A 45 3.79 11.38 3.21
N ALA A 46 4.11 11.50 1.92
CA ALA A 46 3.98 12.77 1.19
C ALA A 46 2.53 13.25 1.08
N LEU A 47 1.57 12.31 1.08
CA LEU A 47 0.13 12.59 1.10
C LEU A 47 -0.44 12.82 2.51
N GLY A 48 0.40 12.78 3.55
CA GLY A 48 -0.02 12.98 4.94
C GLY A 48 -0.74 11.77 5.54
N VAL A 49 -0.65 10.59 4.93
CA VAL A 49 -1.23 9.36 5.47
C VAL A 49 -0.33 8.84 6.58
N ALA A 50 -0.84 8.81 7.80
CA ALA A 50 -0.17 8.27 8.98
C ALA A 50 -0.65 6.87 9.35
N ASP A 51 -1.77 6.42 8.80
CA ASP A 51 -2.36 5.10 9.00
C ASP A 51 -3.27 4.75 7.82
N LEU A 52 -3.18 3.49 7.33
CA LEU A 52 -4.03 2.99 6.25
C LEU A 52 -5.44 2.62 6.72
N THR A 53 -5.64 2.43 8.03
CA THR A 53 -6.95 2.17 8.65
C THR A 53 -7.61 3.47 9.14
N ALA A 54 -7.18 4.62 8.63
CA ALA A 54 -7.88 5.87 8.86
C ALA A 54 -9.19 5.91 8.05
N ALA A 55 -10.18 6.67 8.53
CA ALA A 55 -11.50 6.74 7.90
C ALA A 55 -11.48 7.24 6.44
N ASP A 56 -10.47 8.02 6.05
CA ASP A 56 -10.27 8.46 4.67
C ASP A 56 -9.17 7.65 3.98
N SER A 57 -9.59 6.72 3.13
CA SER A 57 -8.71 5.88 2.32
C SER A 57 -8.37 6.50 0.94
N SER A 58 -8.92 7.66 0.61
CA SER A 58 -8.77 8.29 -0.72
C SER A 58 -7.30 8.55 -1.10
N PRO A 59 -6.43 9.07 -0.22
CA PRO A 59 -5.03 9.29 -0.57
C PRO A 59 -4.26 7.97 -0.79
N ALA A 60 -4.57 6.93 -0.03
CA ALA A 60 -3.98 5.62 -0.22
C ALA A 60 -4.40 5.01 -1.57
N LEU A 61 -5.69 5.07 -1.91
CA LEU A 61 -6.22 4.62 -3.19
C LEU A 61 -5.57 5.34 -4.38
N ALA A 62 -5.37 6.66 -4.27
CA ALA A 62 -4.73 7.47 -5.31
C ALA A 62 -3.24 7.11 -5.52
N SER A 63 -2.58 6.53 -4.52
CA SER A 63 -1.15 6.19 -4.55
C SER A 63 -0.84 4.73 -4.90
N LEU A 64 -1.84 3.86 -5.03
CA LEU A 64 -1.65 2.43 -5.37
C LEU A 64 -0.92 2.20 -6.70
N GLY A 65 -0.87 3.21 -7.58
CA GLY A 65 -0.06 3.20 -8.79
C GLY A 65 1.45 3.01 -8.53
N ALA A 66 1.94 3.29 -7.32
CA ALA A 66 3.32 3.02 -6.91
C ALA A 66 3.61 1.51 -6.72
N LEU A 67 2.59 0.70 -6.45
CA LEU A 67 2.71 -0.75 -6.28
C LEU A 67 2.57 -1.51 -7.60
N ALA A 68 1.61 -1.14 -8.43
CA ALA A 68 1.27 -1.89 -9.63
C ALA A 68 1.85 -1.29 -10.92
N LYS A 69 2.54 -2.17 -11.67
CA LYS A 69 3.22 -1.82 -12.92
C LYS A 69 2.28 -1.91 -14.14
N THR A 70 1.24 -2.74 -14.07
CA THR A 70 0.24 -2.92 -15.15
C THR A 70 -1.14 -2.35 -14.73
N PRO A 71 -2.00 -1.98 -15.69
CA PRO A 71 -3.39 -1.58 -15.39
C PRO A 71 -4.22 -2.68 -14.72
N ASP A 72 -4.00 -3.94 -15.09
CA ASP A 72 -4.73 -5.08 -14.56
C ASP A 72 -4.35 -5.34 -13.10
N ASP A 73 -3.04 -5.35 -12.79
CA ASP A 73 -2.54 -5.43 -11.42
C ASP A 73 -3.07 -4.27 -10.55
N ARG A 74 -3.22 -3.06 -11.12
CA ARG A 74 -3.79 -1.91 -10.39
C ARG A 74 -5.23 -2.14 -9.98
N THR A 75 -6.00 -2.86 -10.78
CA THR A 75 -7.39 -3.19 -10.46
C THR A 75 -7.42 -4.21 -9.34
N GLN A 76 -6.67 -5.31 -9.48
CA GLN A 76 -6.59 -6.36 -8.45
C GLN A 76 -6.11 -5.83 -7.09
N ILE A 77 -5.04 -5.01 -7.08
CA ILE A 77 -4.50 -4.41 -5.85
C ILE A 77 -5.51 -3.43 -5.22
N ARG A 78 -6.27 -2.69 -6.02
CA ARG A 78 -7.29 -1.76 -5.50
C ARG A 78 -8.41 -2.51 -4.79
N ASP A 79 -8.94 -3.55 -5.40
CA ASP A 79 -10.02 -4.36 -4.83
C ASP A 79 -9.54 -5.03 -3.53
N ALA A 80 -8.31 -5.57 -3.53
CA ALA A 80 -7.70 -6.14 -2.34
C ALA A 80 -7.48 -5.09 -1.23
N TYR A 81 -7.11 -3.86 -1.58
CA TYR A 81 -6.91 -2.78 -0.61
C TYR A 81 -8.23 -2.38 0.07
N GLN A 82 -9.31 -2.29 -0.70
CA GLN A 82 -10.63 -2.00 -0.15
C GLN A 82 -11.05 -3.08 0.84
N ALA A 83 -10.94 -4.36 0.45
CA ALA A 83 -11.23 -5.48 1.34
C ALA A 83 -10.34 -5.49 2.61
N PHE A 84 -9.05 -5.14 2.48
CA PHE A 84 -8.13 -5.01 3.61
C PHE A 84 -8.58 -3.93 4.60
N THR A 85 -8.98 -2.76 4.10
CA THR A 85 -9.46 -1.67 4.97
C THR A 85 -10.80 -2.01 5.61
N GLU A 86 -11.74 -2.63 4.88
CA GLU A 86 -13.03 -3.06 5.41
C GLU A 86 -12.89 -4.04 6.58
N CYS A 87 -11.99 -5.02 6.47
CA CYS A 87 -11.71 -5.99 7.54
C CYS A 87 -11.04 -5.33 8.77
N SER A 88 -10.32 -4.22 8.56
CA SER A 88 -9.63 -3.49 9.64
C SER A 88 -10.56 -2.55 10.42
N HIS A 89 -11.74 -2.27 9.87
CA HIS A 89 -12.77 -1.41 10.47
C HIS A 89 -13.96 -2.18 11.06
N ALA A 90 -14.01 -3.51 10.89
CA ALA A 90 -15.03 -4.40 11.43
C ALA A 90 -14.69 -4.87 12.85
#